data_AF-A0A0W0F992-F1
#
_entry.id   AF-A0A0W0F992-F1
#
_cell.length_a   1.000
_cell.length_b   1.000
_cell.length_c   1.000
_cell.angle_alpha   90.00
_cell.angle_beta   90.00
_cell.angle_gamma   90.00
#
_symmetry.space_group_name_H-M   'P 1'
#
loop_
_entity.id
_entity.type
_entity.pdbx_description
1 polymer ?
#
loop_
_entity_poly.entity_id
_entity_poly.type
_entity_poly.pdbx_seq_one_letter_code
_entity_poly.pdbx_strand_id
1 'polypeptide(L)'
;MLPLLLLVHLQILQYTKVNEPQYDLDLFASNRGLTERTKSMEDICYFLVECAEGKNGARKILGTYPCLKPSDSTIFRTSLAKYLEALRHDSLRTSAPQQIPYWWKDVMVRRSLLEECAGEKFMRILVAFSTHVLFEKSKDCTENPTPAAYAEALSLAQSKKNAWTQAATRLQQIQGELETLRTRLDKPIESKYSTLATERLTALRDAKLDDIRRQWNDDEALDFLLDIAGLQRTSVNGTGWLTDSIEDKITKRRVAETHLPVAAAHYPSQLRRIRKPVFKSTRFERSAPDVQMARVVQDDGLRGEVRIKSVLRLALINSKIIGTKPKRTEPPTYPTPGKKISLDLWEDTGSHFIDFELTSDTNVVHPTTHLGKLEAFRGDDYAFDDDEEFAGDANQTLLAADSL
;
A
#
# COMPACT_ATOMS: atom_id res chain seq x y z
N MET A 1 -12.21 10.32 -7.57
CA MET A 1 -11.33 11.28 -6.87
C MET A 1 -11.05 10.84 -5.43
N LEU A 2 -12.07 10.57 -4.60
CA LEU A 2 -11.88 10.17 -3.18
C LEU A 2 -10.91 8.99 -2.94
N PRO A 3 -10.93 7.89 -3.74
CA PRO A 3 -10.00 6.78 -3.51
C PRO A 3 -8.53 7.17 -3.64
N LEU A 4 -8.21 8.00 -4.64
CA LEU A 4 -6.85 8.50 -4.84
C LEU A 4 -6.39 9.34 -3.65
N LEU A 5 -7.26 10.21 -3.14
CA LEU A 5 -6.95 11.04 -1.98
C LEU A 5 -6.67 10.20 -0.73
N LEU A 6 -7.48 9.17 -0.49
CA LEU A 6 -7.24 8.21 0.61
C LEU A 6 -5.88 7.51 0.46
N LEU A 7 -5.53 7.02 -0.74
CA LEU A 7 -4.25 6.36 -0.98
C LEU A 7 -3.07 7.32 -0.74
N VAL A 8 -3.19 8.59 -1.15
CA VAL A 8 -2.19 9.61 -0.85
C VAL A 8 -2.05 9.82 0.65
N HIS A 9 -3.15 9.91 1.41
CA HIS A 9 -3.08 10.03 2.86
C HIS A 9 -2.40 8.83 3.52
N LEU A 10 -2.75 7.61 3.11
CA LEU A 10 -2.12 6.39 3.63
C LEU A 10 -0.63 6.33 3.31
N GLN A 11 -0.22 6.82 2.14
CA GLN A 11 1.19 6.92 1.76
C GLN A 11 1.94 7.94 2.64
N ILE A 12 1.35 9.11 2.91
CA ILE A 12 1.94 10.13 3.78
C ILE A 12 2.08 9.59 5.22
N LEU A 13 1.08 8.85 5.69
CA LEU A 13 1.09 8.18 6.99
C LEU A 13 2.05 6.97 7.05
N GLN A 14 2.69 6.60 5.94
CA GLN A 14 3.61 5.46 5.81
C GLN A 14 2.95 4.11 6.10
N TYR A 15 1.71 3.94 5.64
CA TYR A 15 1.04 2.64 5.75
C TYR A 15 1.80 1.57 4.96
N THR A 16 2.17 0.47 5.62
CA THR A 16 3.11 -0.52 5.07
C THR A 16 2.56 -1.27 3.86
N LYS A 17 1.24 -1.47 3.81
CA LYS A 17 0.58 -2.24 2.74
C LYS A 17 0.17 -1.40 1.52
N VAL A 18 0.40 -0.08 1.49
CA VAL A 18 0.00 0.79 0.34
C VAL A 18 0.59 0.31 -0.99
N ASN A 19 1.79 -0.27 -0.95
CA ASN A 19 2.48 -0.75 -2.15
C ASN A 19 1.97 -2.11 -2.65
N GLU A 20 1.12 -2.80 -1.89
CA GLU A 20 0.54 -4.05 -2.35
C GLU A 20 -0.47 -3.77 -3.48
N PRO A 21 -0.50 -4.59 -4.54
CA PRO A 21 -1.39 -4.38 -5.68
C PRO A 21 -2.89 -4.45 -5.30
N GLN A 22 -3.19 -4.89 -4.08
CA GLN A 22 -4.54 -4.90 -3.53
C GLN A 22 -5.05 -3.49 -3.21
N TYR A 23 -4.17 -2.51 -2.97
CA TYR A 23 -4.53 -1.12 -2.64
C TYR A 23 -4.49 -0.24 -3.90
N ASP A 24 -5.46 -0.45 -4.79
CA ASP A 24 -5.63 0.32 -6.03
C ASP A 24 -6.81 1.33 -5.92
N LEU A 25 -7.11 2.02 -7.03
CA LEU A 25 -8.23 2.98 -7.10
C LEU A 25 -9.60 2.31 -6.91
N ASP A 26 -9.68 0.99 -7.11
CA ASP A 26 -10.89 0.18 -7.01
C ASP A 26 -10.97 -0.56 -5.66
N LEU A 27 -10.17 -0.16 -4.66
CA LEU A 27 -10.09 -0.77 -3.34
C LEU A 27 -11.46 -1.03 -2.69
N PHE A 28 -12.40 -0.09 -2.86
CA PHE A 28 -13.77 -0.16 -2.32
C PHE A 28 -14.84 -0.14 -3.41
N ALA A 29 -14.48 -0.51 -4.64
CA ALA A 29 -15.45 -0.63 -5.73
C ALA A 29 -16.34 -1.87 -5.52
N SER A 30 -17.62 -1.77 -5.89
CA SER A 30 -18.60 -2.85 -5.69
C SER A 30 -18.28 -4.14 -6.45
N ASN A 31 -17.35 -4.10 -7.41
CA ASN A 31 -16.85 -5.26 -8.14
C ASN A 31 -15.95 -6.18 -7.28
N ARG A 32 -15.40 -5.67 -6.17
CA ARG A 32 -14.62 -6.47 -5.22
C ARG A 32 -15.53 -7.18 -4.23
N GLY A 33 -15.12 -8.40 -3.83
CA GLY A 33 -15.85 -9.19 -2.85
C GLY A 33 -16.02 -8.44 -1.53
N LEU A 34 -17.19 -8.56 -0.91
CA LEU A 34 -17.49 -7.88 0.37
C LEU A 34 -16.45 -8.23 1.45
N THR A 35 -16.00 -9.47 1.50
CA THR A 35 -14.98 -9.95 2.45
C THR A 35 -13.64 -9.24 2.27
N GLU A 36 -13.19 -9.05 1.03
CA GLU A 36 -11.94 -8.35 0.74
C GLU A 36 -12.04 -6.87 1.12
N ARG A 37 -13.16 -6.21 0.75
CA ARG A 37 -13.42 -4.81 1.11
C ARG A 37 -13.50 -4.61 2.62
N THR A 38 -14.16 -5.52 3.33
CA THR A 38 -14.27 -5.47 4.79
C THR A 38 -12.90 -5.60 5.43
N LYS A 39 -12.09 -6.57 4.99
CA LYS A 39 -10.74 -6.76 5.51
C LYS A 39 -9.84 -5.55 5.26
N SER A 40 -9.88 -4.98 4.04
CA SER A 40 -9.13 -3.76 3.72
C SER A 40 -9.59 -2.57 4.56
N MET A 41 -10.89 -2.42 4.81
CA MET A 41 -11.44 -1.40 5.71
C MET A 41 -10.92 -1.60 7.13
N GLU A 42 -11.00 -2.81 7.68
CA GLU A 42 -10.53 -3.12 9.04
C GLU A 42 -9.03 -2.82 9.20
N ASP A 43 -8.21 -3.27 8.25
CA ASP A 43 -6.77 -3.05 8.26
C ASP A 43 -6.42 -1.55 8.18
N ILE A 44 -7.15 -0.77 7.38
CA ILE A 44 -6.94 0.68 7.23
C ILE A 44 -7.40 1.42 8.49
N CYS A 45 -8.61 1.13 8.98
CA CYS A 45 -9.16 1.82 10.14
C CYS A 45 -8.38 1.52 11.41
N TYR A 46 -7.94 0.29 11.62
CA TYR A 46 -7.08 -0.05 12.76
C TYR A 46 -5.77 0.75 12.71
N PHE A 47 -5.13 0.82 11.55
CA PHE A 47 -3.91 1.62 11.36
C PHE A 47 -4.13 3.12 11.61
N LEU A 48 -5.25 3.67 11.14
CA LEU A 48 -5.58 5.08 11.37
C LEU A 48 -5.83 5.37 12.86
N VAL A 49 -6.52 4.50 13.58
CA VAL A 49 -6.70 4.62 15.04
C VAL A 49 -5.35 4.46 15.76
N GLU A 50 -4.48 3.55 15.33
CA GLU A 50 -3.11 3.42 15.87
C GLU A 50 -2.29 4.69 15.65
N CYS A 51 -2.52 5.41 14.55
CA CYS A 51 -1.85 6.67 14.27
C CYS A 51 -2.36 7.85 15.11
N ALA A 52 -3.64 7.88 15.47
CA ALA A 52 -4.24 8.93 16.31
C ALA A 52 -3.99 8.68 17.81
N GLU A 53 -4.31 7.46 18.27
CA GLU A 53 -4.40 7.13 19.70
C GLU A 53 -3.17 6.34 20.21
N GLY A 54 -2.26 6.00 19.30
CA GLY A 54 -1.16 5.07 19.57
C GLY A 54 -1.61 3.60 19.67
N LYS A 55 -0.63 2.71 19.82
CA LYS A 55 -0.83 1.25 19.84
C LYS A 55 -1.76 0.78 20.96
N ASN A 56 -1.61 1.37 22.15
CA ASN A 56 -2.40 0.98 23.32
C ASN A 56 -3.84 1.50 23.21
N GLY A 57 -4.03 2.71 22.69
CA GLY A 57 -5.34 3.28 22.41
C GLY A 57 -6.11 2.48 21.36
N ALA A 58 -5.45 2.11 20.25
CA ALA A 58 -6.05 1.26 19.22
C ALA A 58 -6.51 -0.09 19.75
N ARG A 59 -5.72 -0.75 20.61
CA ARG A 59 -6.14 -2.01 21.27
C ARG A 59 -7.30 -1.83 22.24
N LYS A 60 -7.39 -0.68 22.93
CA LYS A 60 -8.49 -0.38 23.84
C LYS A 60 -9.80 -0.12 23.08
N ILE A 61 -9.74 0.60 21.97
CA ILE A 61 -10.91 0.96 21.16
C ILE A 61 -11.35 -0.21 20.26
N LEU A 62 -10.38 -0.87 19.61
CA LEU A 62 -10.57 -1.93 18.62
C LEU A 62 -9.95 -3.25 19.10
N GLY A 63 -10.29 -3.67 20.31
CA GLY A 63 -9.70 -4.86 20.96
C GLY A 63 -10.00 -6.20 20.27
N THR A 64 -10.92 -6.23 19.30
CA THR A 64 -11.25 -7.43 18.53
C THR A 64 -10.39 -7.61 17.27
N TYR A 65 -9.49 -6.68 16.96
CA TYR A 65 -8.62 -6.80 15.79
C TYR A 65 -7.37 -7.66 16.09
N PRO A 66 -6.97 -8.59 15.20
CA PRO A 66 -7.54 -8.87 13.87
C PRO A 66 -8.85 -9.67 13.96
N CYS A 67 -9.84 -9.28 13.13
CA CYS A 67 -11.13 -9.96 13.07
C CYS A 67 -11.00 -11.34 12.40
N LEU A 68 -11.11 -12.42 13.18
CA LEU A 68 -11.04 -13.80 12.66
C LEU A 68 -12.41 -14.35 12.30
N LYS A 69 -13.46 -13.92 13.00
CA LYS A 69 -14.84 -14.36 12.79
C LYS A 69 -15.73 -13.21 12.30
N PRO A 70 -16.83 -13.50 11.58
CA PRO A 70 -17.81 -12.48 11.20
C PRO A 70 -18.44 -11.74 12.40
N SER A 71 -18.54 -12.41 13.56
CA SER A 71 -18.96 -11.78 14.82
C SER A 71 -18.01 -10.66 15.23
N ASP A 72 -16.70 -10.91 15.13
CA ASP A 72 -15.65 -9.98 15.57
C ASP A 72 -15.64 -8.75 14.67
N SER A 73 -15.85 -8.93 13.36
CA SER A 73 -16.02 -7.84 12.39
C SER A 73 -17.23 -6.95 12.69
N THR A 74 -18.31 -7.53 13.22
CA THR A 74 -19.51 -6.77 13.60
C THR A 74 -19.27 -5.94 14.86
N ILE A 75 -18.56 -6.50 15.85
CA ILE A 75 -18.13 -5.78 17.04
C ILE A 75 -17.16 -4.65 16.67
N PHE A 76 -16.16 -4.96 15.84
CA PHE A 76 -15.19 -3.97 15.33
C PHE A 76 -15.88 -2.78 14.68
N ARG A 77 -16.80 -3.01 13.73
CA ARG A 77 -17.54 -1.94 13.02
C ARG A 77 -18.40 -1.12 13.98
N THR A 78 -18.98 -1.75 15.01
CA THR A 78 -19.78 -1.05 16.02
C THR A 78 -18.91 -0.13 16.89
N SER A 79 -17.76 -0.62 17.35
CA SER A 79 -16.80 0.19 18.12
C SER A 79 -16.21 1.31 17.28
N LEU A 80 -15.86 1.02 16.03
CA LEU A 80 -15.34 2.02 15.08
C LEU A 80 -16.38 3.11 14.78
N ALA A 81 -17.66 2.77 14.57
CA ALA A 81 -18.71 3.75 14.34
C ALA A 81 -18.83 4.73 15.51
N LYS A 82 -18.87 4.21 16.75
CA LYS A 82 -18.93 5.02 17.97
C LYS A 82 -17.71 5.95 18.11
N TYR A 83 -16.52 5.42 17.84
CA TYR A 83 -15.28 6.19 17.87
C TYR A 83 -15.29 7.34 16.86
N LEU A 84 -15.67 7.06 15.61
CA LEU A 84 -15.75 8.08 14.55
C LEU A 84 -16.82 9.13 14.82
N GLU A 85 -17.95 8.75 15.42
CA GLU A 85 -18.98 9.69 15.87
C GLU A 85 -18.46 10.61 16.96
N ALA A 86 -17.82 10.07 18.01
CA ALA A 86 -17.22 10.84 19.08
C ALA A 86 -16.15 11.82 18.55
N LEU A 87 -15.24 11.33 17.71
CA LEU A 87 -14.18 12.13 17.10
C LEU A 87 -14.73 13.27 16.22
N ARG A 88 -15.81 13.00 15.48
CA ARG A 88 -16.54 14.04 14.73
C ARG A 88 -17.12 15.09 15.67
N HIS A 89 -17.77 14.68 16.75
CA HIS A 89 -18.34 15.61 17.74
C HIS A 89 -17.27 16.48 18.41
N ASP A 90 -16.15 15.87 18.81
CA ASP A 90 -15.03 16.60 19.42
C ASP A 90 -14.40 17.59 18.44
N SER A 91 -14.24 17.19 17.18
CA SER A 91 -13.73 18.06 16.12
C SER A 91 -14.64 19.29 15.88
N LEU A 92 -15.95 19.11 15.92
CA LEU A 92 -16.93 20.18 15.71
C LEU A 92 -17.07 21.09 16.95
N ARG A 93 -16.93 20.53 18.16
CA ARG A 93 -17.04 21.29 19.42
C ARG A 93 -15.79 22.14 19.69
N THR A 94 -14.61 21.61 19.37
CA THR A 94 -13.33 22.27 19.69
C THR A 94 -13.03 23.44 18.74
N SER A 95 -13.59 23.44 17.54
CA SER A 95 -13.41 24.52 16.59
C SER A 95 -14.22 25.75 16.98
N ALA A 96 -13.53 26.88 17.20
CA ALA A 96 -14.15 28.20 17.19
C ALA A 96 -15.01 28.36 15.91
N PRO A 97 -16.08 29.18 15.91
CA PRO A 97 -17.04 29.27 14.80
C PRO A 97 -16.40 29.61 13.43
N GLN A 98 -15.19 30.13 13.40
CA GLN A 98 -14.44 30.45 12.17
C GLN A 98 -13.51 29.32 11.68
N GLN A 99 -13.31 28.24 12.44
CA GLN A 99 -12.35 27.17 12.14
C GLN A 99 -12.99 25.77 12.18
N ILE A 100 -14.26 25.66 11.82
CA ILE A 100 -14.92 24.36 11.75
C ILE A 100 -14.14 23.48 10.75
N PRO A 101 -13.66 22.28 11.15
CA PRO A 101 -12.93 21.39 10.26
C PRO A 101 -13.85 20.95 9.13
N TYR A 102 -13.64 21.55 7.95
CA TYR A 102 -14.49 21.40 6.77
C TYR A 102 -14.62 19.93 6.33
N TRP A 103 -13.67 19.07 6.68
CA TRP A 103 -13.69 17.65 6.36
C TRP A 103 -14.75 16.85 7.14
N TRP A 104 -15.26 17.34 8.27
CA TRP A 104 -16.33 16.67 9.04
C TRP A 104 -17.73 17.24 8.79
N LYS A 105 -17.84 18.39 8.11
CA LYS A 105 -19.09 19.15 7.96
C LYS A 105 -20.21 18.32 7.29
N ASP A 106 -19.90 17.68 6.17
CA ASP A 106 -20.86 16.92 5.36
C ASP A 106 -20.74 15.40 5.52
N VAL A 107 -20.04 14.96 6.57
CA VAL A 107 -19.78 13.54 6.82
C VAL A 107 -20.73 13.02 7.88
N MET A 108 -21.60 12.11 7.46
CA MET A 108 -22.53 11.41 8.34
C MET A 108 -21.98 10.02 8.63
N VAL A 109 -21.59 9.79 9.88
CA VAL A 109 -21.17 8.48 10.34
C VAL A 109 -22.43 7.67 10.64
N ARG A 110 -22.56 6.51 10.00
CA ARG A 110 -23.63 5.53 10.28
C ARG A 110 -23.04 4.13 10.20
N ARG A 111 -23.48 3.26 11.09
CA ARG A 111 -23.03 1.86 11.11
C ARG A 111 -23.27 1.14 9.77
N SER A 112 -24.42 1.35 9.12
CA SER A 112 -24.73 0.70 7.84
C SER A 112 -23.74 1.02 6.73
N LEU A 113 -23.15 2.22 6.73
CA LEU A 113 -22.14 2.61 5.73
C LEU A 113 -20.83 1.84 5.92
N LEU A 114 -20.46 1.54 7.17
CA LEU A 114 -19.31 0.69 7.49
C LEU A 114 -19.60 -0.79 7.22
N GLU A 115 -20.88 -1.20 7.23
CA GLU A 115 -21.26 -2.57 6.90
C GLU A 115 -21.18 -2.85 5.38
N GLU A 116 -21.55 -1.87 4.56
CA GLU A 116 -21.50 -1.98 3.10
C GLU A 116 -20.08 -1.90 2.53
N CYS A 117 -19.16 -1.18 3.19
CA CYS A 117 -17.77 -0.95 2.74
C CYS A 117 -17.67 -0.53 1.26
N ALA A 118 -18.61 0.28 0.80
CA ALA A 118 -18.70 0.77 -0.58
C ALA A 118 -19.43 2.11 -0.66
N GLY A 119 -19.29 2.75 -1.82
CA GLY A 119 -20.02 3.97 -2.14
C GLY A 119 -19.33 5.24 -1.66
N GLU A 120 -19.82 6.36 -2.18
CA GLU A 120 -19.19 7.66 -1.96
C GLU A 120 -19.25 8.11 -0.50
N LYS A 121 -20.38 7.87 0.20
CA LYS A 121 -20.56 8.25 1.60
C LYS A 121 -19.56 7.55 2.52
N PHE A 122 -19.34 6.25 2.31
CA PHE A 122 -18.31 5.49 3.04
C PHE A 122 -16.91 6.04 2.77
N MET A 123 -16.58 6.29 1.49
CA MET A 123 -15.27 6.86 1.13
C MET A 123 -15.04 8.25 1.74
N ARG A 124 -16.07 9.09 1.83
CA ARG A 124 -15.99 10.40 2.51
C ARG A 124 -15.66 10.24 3.99
N ILE A 125 -16.20 9.22 4.68
CA ILE A 125 -15.86 8.92 6.08
C ILE A 125 -14.37 8.57 6.21
N LEU A 126 -13.85 7.66 5.37
CA LEU A 126 -12.43 7.27 5.43
C LEU A 126 -11.49 8.43 5.09
N VAL A 127 -11.84 9.25 4.09
CA VAL A 127 -11.07 10.44 3.73
C VAL A 127 -11.07 11.44 4.88
N ALA A 128 -12.23 11.76 5.46
CA ALA A 128 -12.31 12.69 6.59
C ALA A 128 -11.54 12.19 7.81
N PHE A 129 -11.62 10.89 8.10
CA PHE A 129 -10.87 10.29 9.19
C PHE A 129 -9.35 10.35 8.94
N SER A 130 -8.88 9.94 7.76
CA SER A 130 -7.45 10.03 7.43
C SER A 130 -6.92 11.47 7.38
N THR A 131 -7.73 12.44 6.94
CA THR A 131 -7.41 13.88 7.02
C THR A 131 -7.27 14.33 8.46
N HIS A 132 -8.19 13.91 9.35
CA HIS A 132 -8.10 14.23 10.77
C HIS A 132 -6.80 13.72 11.38
N VAL A 133 -6.44 12.45 11.14
CA VAL A 133 -5.19 11.84 11.64
C VAL A 133 -3.96 12.57 11.11
N LEU A 134 -3.95 12.95 9.82
CA LEU A 134 -2.87 13.74 9.24
C LEU A 134 -2.74 15.12 9.92
N PHE A 135 -3.87 15.77 10.17
CA PHE A 135 -3.88 17.07 10.82
C PHE A 135 -3.40 16.98 12.27
N GLU A 136 -3.84 15.97 13.02
CA GLU A 136 -3.39 15.71 14.38
C GLU A 136 -1.87 15.48 14.44
N LYS A 137 -1.34 14.58 13.60
CA LYS A 137 0.12 14.39 13.48
C LYS A 137 0.87 15.65 13.03
N SER A 138 0.23 16.52 12.25
CA SER A 138 0.86 17.77 11.85
C SER A 138 0.95 18.78 12.99
N LYS A 139 0.06 18.71 14.00
CA LYS A 139 0.15 19.55 15.20
C LYS A 139 1.40 19.24 16.00
N ASP A 140 1.81 17.97 16.08
CA ASP A 140 3.07 17.59 16.72
C ASP A 140 4.29 18.20 16.00
N CYS A 141 4.17 18.50 14.69
CA CYS A 141 5.20 19.22 13.93
C CYS A 141 5.14 20.74 14.08
N THR A 142 4.17 21.31 14.82
CA THR A 142 4.05 22.76 15.04
C THR A 142 4.79 23.27 16.28
N GLU A 143 5.82 22.54 16.75
CA GLU A 143 6.90 23.20 17.48
C GLU A 143 7.53 24.25 16.55
N ASN A 144 7.08 25.51 16.69
CA ASN A 144 7.47 26.72 15.95
C ASN A 144 8.51 26.46 14.86
N PRO A 145 8.08 26.11 13.62
CA PRO A 145 9.02 25.78 12.56
C PRO A 145 9.93 26.97 12.35
N THR A 146 11.19 26.83 12.76
CA THR A 146 12.18 27.88 12.52
C THR A 146 12.25 28.09 11.01
N PRO A 147 12.38 29.34 10.52
CA PRO A 147 12.50 29.59 9.08
C PRO A 147 13.58 28.73 8.39
N ALA A 148 14.63 28.37 9.14
CA ALA A 148 15.68 27.45 8.71
C ALA A 148 15.15 26.02 8.46
N ALA A 149 14.39 25.44 9.41
CA ALA A 149 13.82 24.10 9.26
C ALA A 149 12.84 24.02 8.08
N TYR A 150 12.05 25.08 7.86
CA TYR A 150 11.17 25.15 6.68
C TYR A 150 11.97 25.22 5.37
N ALA A 151 13.02 26.05 5.31
CA ALA A 151 13.87 26.16 4.13
C ALA A 151 14.57 24.83 3.80
N GLU A 152 15.05 24.11 4.82
CA GLU A 152 15.65 22.79 4.65
C GLU A 152 14.62 21.77 4.15
N ALA A 153 13.45 21.68 4.79
CA ALA A 153 12.37 20.79 4.37
C ALA A 153 11.89 21.08 2.94
N LEU A 154 11.78 22.36 2.58
CA LEU A 154 11.43 22.79 1.23
C LEU A 154 12.51 22.39 0.21
N SER A 155 13.79 22.59 0.54
CA SER A 155 14.91 22.20 -0.33
C SER A 155 14.96 20.68 -0.54
N LEU A 156 14.67 19.91 0.51
CA LEU A 156 14.56 18.45 0.45
C LEU A 156 13.37 18.00 -0.41
N ALA A 157 12.22 18.66 -0.25
CA ALA A 157 11.04 18.37 -1.07
C ALA A 157 11.28 18.72 -2.56
N GLN A 158 11.94 19.84 -2.83
CA GLN A 158 12.30 20.28 -4.19
C GLN A 158 13.31 19.34 -4.85
N SER A 159 14.36 18.92 -4.13
CA SER A 159 15.34 17.97 -4.66
C SER A 159 14.70 16.62 -4.99
N LYS A 160 13.82 16.11 -4.12
CA LYS A 160 13.02 14.91 -4.39
C LYS A 160 12.15 15.11 -5.63
N LYS A 161 11.39 16.22 -5.72
CA LYS A 161 10.57 16.53 -6.90
C LYS A 161 11.38 16.55 -8.19
N ASN A 162 12.58 17.14 -8.16
CA ASN A 162 13.45 17.22 -9.33
C ASN A 162 13.94 15.83 -9.76
N ALA A 163 14.37 14.98 -8.82
CA ALA A 163 14.75 13.60 -9.10
C ALA A 163 13.60 12.79 -9.72
N TRP A 164 12.38 12.97 -9.19
CA TRP A 164 11.17 12.36 -9.76
C TRP A 164 10.87 12.85 -11.17
N THR A 165 11.02 14.15 -11.41
CA THR A 165 10.79 14.74 -12.73
C THR A 165 11.79 14.19 -13.75
N GLN A 166 13.08 14.09 -13.39
CA GLN A 166 14.12 13.49 -14.24
C GLN A 166 13.86 12.00 -14.53
N ALA A 167 13.41 11.24 -13.53
CA ALA A 167 13.04 9.84 -13.73
C ALA A 167 11.85 9.70 -14.67
N ALA A 168 10.83 10.55 -14.52
CA ALA A 168 9.65 10.56 -15.38
C ALA A 168 10.00 10.91 -16.84
N THR A 169 10.83 11.94 -17.07
CA THR A 169 11.27 12.31 -18.43
C THR A 169 12.08 11.19 -19.08
N ARG A 170 12.95 10.51 -18.32
CA ARG A 170 13.72 9.36 -18.81
C ARG A 170 12.81 8.20 -19.22
N LEU A 171 11.78 7.90 -18.43
CA LEU A 171 10.81 6.85 -18.76
C LEU A 171 9.99 7.21 -20.01
N GLN A 172 9.58 8.47 -20.17
CA GLN A 172 8.89 8.93 -21.37
C GLN A 172 9.79 8.83 -22.62
N GLN A 173 11.07 9.16 -22.50
CA GLN A 173 12.04 8.98 -23.57
C GLN A 173 12.16 7.50 -23.97
N ILE A 174 12.36 6.60 -23.00
CA ILE A 174 12.44 5.15 -23.25
C ILE A 174 11.15 4.65 -23.91
N GLN A 175 9.99 5.13 -23.47
CA GLN A 175 8.71 4.77 -24.10
C GLN A 175 8.66 5.23 -25.56
N GLY A 176 9.08 6.45 -25.87
CA GLY A 176 9.17 6.96 -27.24
C GLY A 176 10.11 6.12 -28.10
N GLU A 177 11.30 5.79 -27.58
CA GLU A 177 12.27 4.91 -28.26
C GLU A 177 11.67 3.52 -28.54
N LEU A 178 10.99 2.92 -27.57
CA LEU A 178 10.30 1.63 -27.77
C LEU A 178 9.17 1.70 -28.80
N GLU A 179 8.42 2.79 -28.85
CA GLU A 179 7.40 3.02 -29.88
C GLU A 179 8.03 3.18 -31.29
N THR A 180 9.17 3.85 -31.39
CA THR A 180 9.93 3.91 -32.66
C THR A 180 10.49 2.56 -33.08
N LEU A 181 10.98 1.74 -32.14
CA LEU A 181 11.43 0.38 -32.42
C LEU A 181 10.27 -0.50 -32.87
N ARG A 182 9.12 -0.39 -32.21
CA ARG A 182 7.91 -1.13 -32.58
C ARG A 182 7.44 -0.79 -33.99
N THR A 183 7.39 0.49 -34.34
CA THR A 183 6.99 0.92 -35.70
C THR A 183 8.00 0.51 -36.77
N ARG A 184 9.29 0.38 -36.43
CA ARG A 184 10.32 -0.17 -37.32
C ARG A 184 10.20 -1.68 -37.50
N LEU A 185 9.85 -2.41 -36.43
CA LEU A 185 9.66 -3.86 -36.43
C LEU A 185 8.35 -4.29 -37.08
N ASP A 186 7.29 -3.49 -36.98
CA ASP A 186 6.00 -3.76 -37.63
C ASP A 186 6.09 -3.63 -39.16
N LYS A 187 7.07 -2.88 -39.68
CA LYS A 187 7.42 -2.95 -41.10
C LYS A 187 8.19 -4.25 -41.30
N PRO A 188 7.70 -5.20 -42.14
CA PRO A 188 8.46 -6.40 -42.42
C PRO A 188 9.80 -5.95 -42.98
N ILE A 189 10.85 -6.14 -42.18
CA ILE A 189 12.20 -5.93 -42.66
C ILE A 189 12.38 -7.03 -43.70
N GLU A 190 12.23 -6.68 -44.98
CA GLU A 190 12.63 -7.54 -46.07
C GLU A 190 14.11 -7.80 -45.86
N SER A 191 14.41 -8.93 -45.23
CA SER A 191 15.78 -9.31 -44.99
C SER A 191 16.40 -9.44 -46.39
N LYS A 192 17.59 -8.87 -46.59
CA LYS A 192 18.35 -9.08 -47.83
C LYS A 192 18.60 -10.56 -48.14
N TYR A 193 18.30 -11.42 -47.17
CA TYR A 193 18.44 -12.85 -47.18
C TYR A 193 17.11 -13.60 -47.30
N SER A 194 15.99 -12.93 -47.61
CA SER A 194 14.67 -13.56 -47.77
C SER A 194 14.64 -14.60 -48.90
N THR A 195 15.51 -14.43 -49.89
CA THR A 195 15.70 -15.35 -51.03
C THR A 195 16.64 -16.51 -50.74
N LEU A 196 17.36 -16.48 -49.62
CA LEU A 196 18.35 -17.50 -49.28
C LEU A 196 17.71 -18.58 -48.40
N ALA A 197 17.91 -19.83 -48.79
CA ALA A 197 17.48 -20.98 -48.00
C ALA A 197 18.08 -20.93 -46.60
N THR A 198 17.30 -21.37 -45.61
CA THR A 198 17.67 -21.31 -44.18
C THR A 198 18.99 -22.03 -43.91
N GLU A 199 19.26 -23.15 -44.59
CA GLU A 199 20.51 -23.90 -44.50
C GLU A 199 21.74 -23.08 -44.95
N ARG A 200 21.58 -22.28 -46.00
CA ARG A 200 22.65 -21.42 -46.49
C ARG A 200 22.92 -20.29 -45.52
N LEU A 201 21.88 -19.77 -44.85
CA LEU A 201 22.03 -18.75 -43.81
C LEU A 201 22.71 -19.29 -42.56
N THR A 202 22.40 -20.52 -42.13
CA THR A 202 23.11 -21.16 -41.02
C THR A 202 24.57 -21.42 -41.38
N ALA A 203 24.86 -21.89 -42.59
CA ALA A 203 26.24 -22.09 -43.04
C ALA A 203 27.03 -20.76 -43.10
N LEU A 204 26.39 -19.66 -43.55
CA LEU A 204 27.02 -18.34 -43.60
C LEU A 204 27.24 -17.77 -42.19
N ARG A 205 26.29 -17.97 -41.27
CA ARG A 205 26.43 -17.65 -39.84
C ARG A 205 27.65 -18.35 -39.25
N ASP A 206 27.76 -19.66 -39.46
CA ASP A 206 28.82 -20.48 -38.87
C ASP A 206 30.19 -20.13 -39.47
N ALA A 207 30.26 -19.95 -40.80
CA ALA A 207 31.47 -19.48 -41.46
C ALA A 207 31.92 -18.10 -40.95
N LYS A 208 30.98 -17.16 -40.71
CA LYS A 208 31.31 -15.84 -40.16
C LYS A 208 31.72 -15.90 -38.69
N LEU A 209 31.12 -16.77 -37.89
CA LEU A 209 31.54 -17.01 -36.52
C LEU A 209 32.98 -17.55 -36.48
N ASP A 210 33.31 -18.48 -37.36
CA ASP A 210 34.66 -19.02 -37.46
C ASP A 210 35.68 -17.97 -37.94
N ASP A 211 35.30 -17.09 -38.88
CA ASP A 211 36.14 -15.95 -39.28
C ASP A 211 36.43 -15.01 -38.09
N ILE A 212 35.41 -14.68 -37.29
CA ILE A 212 35.56 -13.78 -36.13
C ILE A 212 36.45 -14.43 -35.07
N ARG A 213 36.28 -15.73 -34.79
CA ARG A 213 37.15 -16.47 -33.86
C ARG A 213 38.60 -16.48 -34.31
N ARG A 214 38.86 -16.62 -35.61
CA ARG A 214 40.25 -16.56 -36.12
C ARG A 214 40.90 -15.19 -35.90
N GLN A 215 40.11 -14.13 -35.75
CA GLN A 215 40.60 -12.77 -35.52
C GLN A 215 40.62 -12.37 -34.04
N TRP A 216 39.89 -13.10 -33.18
CA TRP A 216 39.81 -12.82 -31.75
C TRP A 216 40.63 -13.82 -30.95
N ASN A 217 41.58 -13.31 -30.17
CA ASN A 217 42.49 -14.14 -29.38
C ASN A 217 41.86 -14.65 -28.07
N ASP A 218 40.69 -14.14 -27.70
CA ASP A 218 40.01 -14.45 -26.43
C ASP A 218 38.59 -14.97 -26.70
N ASP A 219 38.44 -16.28 -26.65
CA ASP A 219 37.17 -16.97 -26.86
C ASP A 219 36.15 -16.68 -25.74
N GLU A 220 36.59 -16.37 -24.51
CA GLU A 220 35.68 -16.07 -23.39
C GLU A 220 35.04 -14.70 -23.57
N ALA A 221 35.83 -13.70 -23.98
CA ALA A 221 35.30 -12.37 -24.29
C ALA A 221 34.34 -12.40 -25.48
N LEU A 222 34.63 -13.24 -26.49
CA LEU A 222 33.74 -13.42 -27.64
C LEU A 222 32.42 -14.08 -27.23
N ASP A 223 32.48 -15.15 -26.43
CA ASP A 223 31.29 -15.86 -26.00
C ASP A 223 30.41 -14.99 -25.09
N PHE A 224 31.02 -14.16 -24.24
CA PHE A 224 30.28 -13.17 -23.45
C PHE A 224 29.55 -12.14 -24.33
N LEU A 225 30.20 -11.64 -25.38
CA LEU A 225 29.56 -10.69 -26.31
C LEU A 225 28.47 -11.34 -27.17
N LEU A 226 28.66 -12.59 -27.59
CA LEU A 226 27.64 -13.35 -28.30
C LEU A 226 26.41 -13.62 -27.41
N ASP A 227 26.63 -13.88 -26.12
CA ASP A 227 25.54 -14.04 -25.14
C ASP A 227 24.79 -12.72 -24.91
N ILE A 228 25.51 -11.59 -24.78
CA ILE A 228 24.88 -10.25 -24.70
C ILE A 228 24.07 -9.93 -25.96
N ALA A 229 24.55 -10.34 -27.14
CA ALA A 229 23.84 -10.14 -28.40
C ALA A 229 22.64 -11.07 -28.58
N GLY A 230 22.41 -12.03 -27.67
CA GLY A 230 21.36 -13.04 -27.78
C GLY A 230 21.62 -14.06 -28.90
N LEU A 231 22.86 -14.13 -29.40
CA LEU A 231 23.32 -15.13 -30.37
C LEU A 231 23.75 -16.38 -29.61
N GLN A 232 22.83 -16.96 -28.85
CA GLN A 232 23.12 -18.20 -28.14
C GLN A 232 23.46 -19.29 -29.15
N ARG A 233 24.60 -19.95 -28.94
CA ARG A 233 24.99 -21.13 -29.72
C ARG A 233 23.85 -22.14 -29.57
N THR A 234 23.17 -22.46 -30.67
CA THR A 234 22.41 -23.70 -30.74
C THR A 234 23.44 -24.81 -30.66
N SER A 235 23.77 -25.25 -29.45
CA SER A 235 24.64 -26.39 -29.23
C SER A 235 24.02 -27.57 -29.98
N VAL A 236 24.61 -27.94 -31.11
CA VAL A 236 24.13 -29.05 -31.95
C VAL A 236 24.29 -30.39 -31.22
N ASN A 237 24.97 -30.41 -30.07
CA ASN A 237 25.06 -31.57 -29.20
C ASN A 237 23.86 -31.65 -28.24
N GLY A 238 22.77 -32.23 -28.73
CA GLY A 238 21.97 -33.19 -27.97
C GLY A 238 20.86 -32.68 -27.04
N THR A 239 19.61 -32.78 -27.51
CA THR A 239 18.46 -33.40 -26.81
C THR A 239 18.09 -33.04 -25.36
N GLY A 240 18.53 -31.94 -24.80
CA GLY A 240 17.95 -31.45 -23.56
C GLY A 240 18.40 -30.04 -23.30
N TRP A 241 17.47 -29.08 -23.40
CA TRP A 241 17.40 -27.83 -22.63
C TRP A 241 16.39 -26.87 -23.29
N LEU A 242 15.13 -27.23 -23.16
CA LEU A 242 14.05 -26.29 -22.90
C LEU A 242 13.39 -26.92 -21.67
N THR A 243 13.62 -26.46 -20.43
CA THR A 243 12.79 -25.38 -19.89
C THR A 243 13.38 -24.55 -18.72
N ASP A 244 14.50 -24.88 -18.07
CA ASP A 244 14.66 -24.44 -16.67
C ASP A 244 15.77 -23.42 -16.31
N SER A 245 16.58 -22.89 -17.24
CA SER A 245 17.86 -22.24 -16.85
C SER A 245 18.07 -20.75 -17.21
N ILE A 246 17.01 -19.94 -17.31
CA ILE A 246 17.17 -18.47 -17.47
C ILE A 246 16.55 -17.65 -16.33
N GLU A 247 15.65 -18.20 -15.52
CA GLU A 247 15.07 -17.43 -14.40
C GLU A 247 16.02 -17.27 -13.19
N ASP A 248 17.06 -18.11 -13.06
CA ASP A 248 17.80 -18.22 -11.80
C ASP A 248 19.08 -17.37 -11.69
N LYS A 249 19.53 -16.69 -12.75
CA LYS A 249 20.77 -15.87 -12.72
C LYS A 249 20.56 -14.36 -12.65
N ILE A 250 19.32 -13.86 -12.70
CA ILE A 250 19.01 -12.42 -12.54
C ILE A 250 18.79 -12.04 -11.05
N THR A 251 18.77 -13.00 -10.12
CA THR A 251 18.32 -12.77 -8.72
C THR A 251 19.39 -12.33 -7.71
N LYS A 252 20.68 -12.19 -8.05
CA LYS A 252 21.75 -11.96 -7.04
C LYS A 252 22.57 -10.68 -7.13
N ARG A 253 21.99 -9.58 -7.61
CA ARG A 253 22.53 -8.23 -7.36
C ARG A 253 21.46 -7.27 -6.86
N ARG A 254 20.83 -7.62 -5.72
CA ARG A 254 20.04 -6.67 -4.94
C ARG A 254 21.00 -5.74 -4.19
N VAL A 255 21.47 -4.70 -4.87
CA VAL A 255 21.79 -3.45 -4.19
C VAL A 255 20.51 -3.05 -3.45
N ALA A 256 20.62 -2.63 -2.19
CA ALA A 256 19.48 -2.16 -1.42
C ALA A 256 18.79 -1.02 -2.19
N GLU A 257 17.73 -1.35 -2.92
CA GLU A 257 16.88 -0.39 -3.62
C GLU A 257 16.26 0.47 -2.53
N THR A 258 16.74 1.69 -2.40
CA THR A 258 16.04 2.74 -1.69
C THR A 258 14.73 2.95 -2.41
N HIS A 259 13.67 2.32 -1.88
CA HIS A 259 12.32 2.36 -2.43
C HIS A 259 11.89 3.83 -2.56
N LEU A 260 11.97 4.35 -3.77
CA LEU A 260 11.37 5.61 -4.17
C LEU A 260 9.89 5.60 -3.73
N PRO A 261 9.33 6.70 -3.21
CA PRO A 261 7.91 6.76 -2.86
C PRO A 261 7.03 6.57 -4.10
N VAL A 262 6.60 5.34 -4.34
CA VAL A 262 5.87 4.71 -5.47
C VAL A 262 4.59 5.45 -5.94
N ALA A 263 4.28 6.64 -5.43
CA ALA A 263 3.12 7.44 -5.80
C ALA A 263 3.03 7.75 -7.31
N ALA A 264 4.15 7.93 -8.03
CA ALA A 264 4.10 8.11 -9.50
C ALA A 264 4.12 6.80 -10.31
N ALA A 265 4.23 5.62 -9.67
CA ALA A 265 4.14 4.32 -10.33
C ALA A 265 2.69 3.80 -10.45
N HIS A 266 1.69 4.55 -9.97
CA HIS A 266 0.26 4.20 -10.05
C HIS A 266 -0.36 4.44 -11.45
N TYR A 267 0.38 4.17 -12.51
CA TYR A 267 -0.21 3.75 -13.78
C TYR A 267 0.16 2.29 -14.06
N PRO A 268 -0.34 1.31 -13.28
CA PRO A 268 -0.12 -0.10 -13.57
C PRO A 268 -0.66 -0.49 -14.95
N SER A 269 -1.67 0.22 -15.47
CA SER A 269 -2.11 0.07 -16.87
C SER A 269 -1.03 0.48 -17.88
N GLN A 270 -0.28 1.56 -17.62
CA GLN A 270 0.84 1.99 -18.46
C GLN A 270 2.06 1.08 -18.28
N LEU A 271 2.39 0.66 -17.06
CA LEU A 271 3.44 -0.33 -16.81
C LEU A 271 3.11 -1.71 -17.42
N ARG A 272 1.85 -2.16 -17.36
CA ARG A 272 1.38 -3.36 -18.09
C ARG A 272 1.46 -3.17 -19.60
N ARG A 273 1.29 -1.94 -20.11
CA ARG A 273 1.48 -1.60 -21.53
C ARG A 273 2.94 -1.69 -21.95
N ILE A 274 3.87 -1.30 -21.07
CA ILE A 274 5.33 -1.46 -21.26
C ILE A 274 5.76 -2.93 -21.13
N ARG A 275 5.12 -3.72 -20.25
CA ARG A 275 5.37 -5.16 -20.11
C ARG A 275 4.82 -6.02 -21.24
N LYS A 276 4.09 -5.46 -22.21
CA LYS A 276 3.70 -6.23 -23.39
C LYS A 276 4.99 -6.60 -24.14
N PRO A 277 5.26 -7.89 -24.38
CA PRO A 277 6.49 -8.31 -25.06
C PRO A 277 6.58 -7.56 -26.39
N VAL A 278 7.75 -6.97 -26.65
CA VAL A 278 8.02 -6.16 -27.85
C VAL A 278 7.75 -6.97 -29.11
N PHE A 279 8.06 -8.26 -29.06
CA PHE A 279 7.68 -9.23 -30.06
C PHE A 279 6.33 -9.82 -29.69
N LYS A 280 5.29 -9.47 -30.45
CA LYS A 280 4.13 -10.36 -30.54
C LYS A 280 4.67 -11.65 -31.11
N SER A 281 4.72 -12.72 -30.32
CA SER A 281 4.96 -14.05 -30.85
C SER A 281 3.85 -14.30 -31.87
N THR A 282 4.17 -14.07 -33.14
CA THR A 282 3.41 -14.60 -34.25
C THR A 282 3.61 -16.10 -34.15
N ARG A 283 2.80 -16.72 -33.28
CA ARG A 283 2.53 -18.14 -33.36
C ARG A 283 2.00 -18.30 -34.77
N PHE A 284 2.88 -18.71 -35.67
CA PHE A 284 2.54 -19.03 -37.03
C PHE A 284 1.37 -20.02 -36.92
N GLU A 285 0.17 -19.54 -37.21
CA GLU A 285 -0.93 -20.40 -37.61
C GLU A 285 -0.43 -21.04 -38.90
N ARG A 286 0.29 -22.16 -38.75
CA ARG A 286 0.51 -23.09 -39.84
C ARG A 286 -0.87 -23.58 -40.22
N SER A 287 -1.44 -22.98 -41.25
CA SER A 287 -2.46 -23.63 -42.06
C SER A 287 -1.87 -24.96 -42.52
N ALA A 288 -2.31 -26.04 -41.87
CA ALA A 288 -1.95 -27.38 -42.26
C ALA A 288 -2.47 -27.62 -43.69
N PRO A 289 -1.62 -28.05 -44.64
CA PRO A 289 -2.14 -28.58 -45.88
C PRO A 289 -2.84 -29.91 -45.59
N ASP A 290 -4.02 -30.04 -46.17
CA ASP A 290 -4.89 -31.21 -46.17
C ASP A 290 -4.13 -32.42 -46.74
N VAL A 291 -3.70 -33.35 -45.88
CA VAL A 291 -3.12 -34.63 -46.30
C VAL A 291 -3.81 -35.74 -45.50
N GLN A 292 -4.61 -36.51 -46.23
CA GLN A 292 -5.31 -37.68 -45.74
C GLN A 292 -4.35 -38.85 -45.46
N MET A 293 -4.75 -39.63 -44.46
CA MET A 293 -4.40 -41.03 -44.18
C MET A 293 -2.98 -41.37 -43.69
N ALA A 294 -2.87 -41.56 -42.38
CA ALA A 294 -2.30 -42.80 -41.81
C ALA A 294 -2.85 -43.00 -40.38
N ARG A 295 -3.68 -44.04 -40.21
CA ARG A 295 -4.11 -44.55 -38.91
C ARG A 295 -2.89 -45.14 -38.20
N VAL A 296 -2.42 -44.48 -37.14
CA VAL A 296 -1.51 -45.08 -36.15
C VAL A 296 -2.29 -45.17 -34.84
N VAL A 297 -2.34 -46.39 -34.32
CA VAL A 297 -2.97 -46.78 -33.06
C VAL A 297 -2.31 -46.01 -31.92
N GLN A 298 -3.11 -45.18 -31.22
CA GLN A 298 -2.73 -44.59 -29.94
C GLN A 298 -2.95 -45.62 -28.83
N ASP A 299 -1.88 -45.94 -28.13
CA ASP A 299 -1.88 -46.72 -26.89
C ASP A 299 -2.01 -45.77 -25.69
N ASP A 300 -2.73 -46.20 -24.66
CA ASP A 300 -3.33 -45.41 -23.59
C ASP A 300 -2.32 -44.78 -22.61
N GLY A 301 -2.02 -43.49 -22.81
CA GLY A 301 -1.10 -42.68 -21.99
C GLY A 301 -1.63 -42.19 -20.63
N LEU A 302 -2.74 -42.71 -20.10
CA LEU A 302 -3.36 -42.19 -18.87
C LEU A 302 -2.85 -42.84 -17.56
N ARG A 303 -1.91 -43.80 -17.61
CA ARG A 303 -1.37 -44.47 -16.41
C ARG A 303 -0.16 -43.77 -15.78
N GLY A 304 0.51 -42.87 -16.50
CA GLY A 304 1.73 -42.19 -16.03
C GLY A 304 1.46 -41.09 -14.99
N GLU A 305 0.40 -40.30 -15.18
CA GLU A 305 0.14 -39.14 -14.33
C GLU A 305 -0.27 -39.50 -12.90
N VAL A 306 -0.95 -40.62 -12.69
CA VAL A 306 -1.38 -41.06 -11.36
C VAL A 306 -0.18 -41.47 -10.51
N ARG A 307 0.84 -42.10 -11.11
CA ARG A 307 2.08 -42.46 -10.41
C ARG A 307 2.89 -41.22 -10.00
N ILE A 308 3.01 -40.24 -10.89
CA ILE A 308 3.76 -39.01 -10.61
C ILE A 308 3.08 -38.21 -9.48
N LYS A 309 1.74 -38.12 -9.49
CA LYS A 309 0.98 -37.47 -8.41
C LYS A 309 1.10 -38.20 -7.07
N SER A 310 1.17 -39.54 -7.06
CA SER A 310 1.37 -40.29 -5.80
C SER A 310 2.78 -40.15 -5.22
N VAL A 311 3.81 -40.06 -6.07
CA VAL A 311 5.21 -39.91 -5.63
C VAL A 311 5.45 -38.50 -5.07
N LEU A 312 4.89 -37.46 -5.70
CA LEU A 312 4.96 -36.09 -5.20
C LEU A 312 4.24 -35.92 -3.86
N ARG A 313 3.11 -36.62 -3.66
CA ARG A 313 2.36 -36.56 -2.40
C ARG A 313 3.10 -37.23 -1.25
N LEU A 314 3.82 -38.33 -1.50
CA LEU A 314 4.67 -39.00 -0.50
C LEU A 314 5.93 -38.18 -0.16
N ALA A 315 6.54 -37.53 -1.15
CA ALA A 315 7.69 -36.66 -0.93
C ALA A 315 7.35 -35.43 -0.05
N LEU A 316 6.17 -34.84 -0.24
CA LEU A 316 5.66 -33.71 0.55
C LEU A 316 5.31 -34.08 2.00
N ILE A 317 4.90 -35.32 2.26
CA ILE A 317 4.62 -35.80 3.62
C ILE A 317 5.95 -36.01 4.37
N ASN A 318 6.97 -36.54 3.69
CA ASN A 318 8.27 -36.80 4.31
C ASN A 318 9.08 -35.51 4.57
N SER A 319 8.91 -34.46 3.77
CA SER A 319 9.60 -33.17 3.98
C SER A 319 9.06 -32.37 5.17
N LYS A 320 7.87 -32.72 5.70
CA LYS A 320 7.26 -32.00 6.84
C LYS A 320 7.74 -32.52 8.22
N ILE A 321 8.48 -33.62 8.25
CA ILE A 321 8.90 -34.29 9.50
C ILE A 321 10.31 -33.86 9.97
N ILE A 322 11.12 -33.21 9.12
CA ILE A 322 12.53 -32.88 9.42
C ILE A 322 12.69 -31.43 9.98
N GLY A 323 11.59 -30.83 10.44
CA GLY A 323 11.54 -29.42 10.89
C GLY A 323 11.51 -29.22 12.41
N THR A 324 11.99 -30.15 13.24
CA THR A 324 12.09 -29.93 14.70
C THR A 324 13.52 -29.59 15.10
N LYS A 325 13.76 -28.31 15.40
CA LYS A 325 15.03 -27.82 15.96
C LYS A 325 15.28 -28.42 17.36
N PRO A 326 16.52 -28.79 17.71
CA PRO A 326 16.86 -29.29 19.05
C PRO A 326 16.81 -28.18 20.10
N LYS A 327 16.29 -28.55 21.28
CA LYS A 327 16.27 -27.78 22.54
C LYS A 327 17.68 -27.32 22.91
N ARG A 328 17.84 -26.01 23.10
CA ARG A 328 19.02 -25.40 23.72
C ARG A 328 18.86 -25.56 25.25
N THR A 329 19.73 -26.36 25.84
CA THR A 329 19.93 -26.51 27.29
C THR A 329 20.54 -25.24 27.86
N GLU A 330 19.86 -24.64 28.85
CA GLU A 330 20.42 -23.59 29.70
C GLU A 330 21.18 -24.20 30.89
N PRO A 331 22.26 -23.56 31.37
CA PRO A 331 23.00 -24.01 32.55
C PRO A 331 22.34 -23.55 33.88
N PRO A 332 22.63 -24.25 34.99
CA PRO A 332 21.93 -24.07 36.27
C PRO A 332 22.34 -22.78 36.98
N THR A 333 21.36 -22.04 37.49
CA THR A 333 21.56 -20.89 38.37
C THR A 333 21.31 -21.31 39.83
N TYR A 334 22.28 -21.08 40.70
CA TYR A 334 22.20 -21.35 42.15
C TYR A 334 21.34 -20.30 42.87
N PRO A 335 20.74 -20.63 44.04
CA PRO A 335 19.92 -19.72 44.81
C PRO A 335 20.75 -18.92 45.81
N THR A 336 20.46 -17.63 45.95
CA THR A 336 20.78 -16.87 47.16
C THR A 336 19.63 -15.94 47.56
N PRO A 337 19.49 -15.66 48.87
CA PRO A 337 18.21 -15.41 49.49
C PRO A 337 17.99 -13.94 49.87
N GLY A 338 16.71 -13.55 49.89
CA GLY A 338 16.13 -12.71 50.93
C GLY A 338 16.50 -11.22 50.94
N LYS A 339 15.51 -10.38 50.63
CA LYS A 339 15.16 -9.24 51.49
C LYS A 339 13.76 -8.72 51.15
N LYS A 340 12.87 -8.84 52.15
CA LYS A 340 11.60 -8.11 52.24
C LYS A 340 11.90 -6.65 52.53
N ILE A 341 11.31 -5.72 51.78
CA ILE A 341 10.96 -4.40 52.29
C ILE A 341 9.54 -4.10 51.77
N SER A 342 8.63 -4.03 52.73
CA SER A 342 7.33 -3.37 52.67
C SER A 342 7.56 -1.86 52.60
N LEU A 343 6.84 -1.13 51.76
CA LEU A 343 6.21 0.12 52.20
C LEU A 343 5.18 0.62 51.18
N ASP A 344 4.09 1.07 51.76
CA ASP A 344 2.86 1.57 51.18
C ASP A 344 3.00 2.93 50.50
N LEU A 345 1.85 3.34 49.93
CA LEU A 345 1.31 4.69 49.99
C LEU A 345 1.98 5.75 49.12
N TRP A 346 1.29 6.16 48.05
CA TRP A 346 1.14 7.60 47.74
C TRP A 346 -0.29 7.85 47.25
N GLU A 347 -1.08 8.41 48.15
CA GLU A 347 -2.21 9.24 47.84
C GLU A 347 -1.72 10.58 47.27
N ASP A 348 -2.47 11.06 46.29
CA ASP A 348 -2.95 12.44 46.11
C ASP A 348 -2.29 13.56 46.93
N THR A 349 -1.65 14.50 46.22
CA THR A 349 -1.61 15.97 46.43
C THR A 349 -0.90 16.52 45.19
N GLY A 350 -1.35 17.55 44.48
CA GLY A 350 -1.83 18.84 44.95
C GLY A 350 -1.08 19.89 44.13
N SER A 351 -1.84 20.58 43.27
CA SER A 351 -1.60 21.91 42.70
C SER A 351 -0.32 22.65 43.14
N HIS A 352 0.55 22.97 42.18
CA HIS A 352 1.29 24.24 42.19
C HIS A 352 1.34 24.85 40.78
N PHE A 353 0.57 25.93 40.63
CA PHE A 353 0.76 26.98 39.64
C PHE A 353 2.20 27.50 39.69
N ILE A 354 2.84 27.63 38.54
CA ILE A 354 4.02 28.48 38.36
C ILE A 354 3.62 29.54 37.34
N ASP A 355 3.38 30.76 37.85
CA ASP A 355 3.35 31.97 37.05
C ASP A 355 4.77 32.29 36.59
N PHE A 356 4.97 32.36 35.27
CA PHE A 356 6.15 32.99 34.69
C PHE A 356 5.76 34.39 34.22
N GLU A 357 5.94 35.37 35.10
CA GLU A 357 6.11 36.77 34.70
C GLU A 357 7.47 36.89 34.00
N LEU A 358 7.46 37.07 32.67
CA LEU A 358 8.59 37.63 31.95
C LEU A 358 8.34 39.12 31.73
N THR A 359 8.94 39.92 32.61
CA THR A 359 9.25 41.32 32.35
C THR A 359 10.33 41.42 31.28
N SER A 360 10.03 42.11 30.19
CA SER A 360 11.07 42.67 29.31
C SER A 360 10.64 44.06 28.87
N ASP A 361 11.14 45.03 29.63
CA ASP A 361 11.22 46.43 29.28
C ASP A 361 12.01 46.61 27.98
N THR A 362 11.39 47.20 26.96
CA THR A 362 12.12 48.04 26.02
C THR A 362 11.29 49.27 25.67
N ASN A 363 11.71 50.38 26.27
CA ASN A 363 11.31 51.74 25.93
C ASN A 363 11.58 52.04 24.46
N VAL A 364 10.54 52.38 23.70
CA VAL A 364 10.67 53.25 22.52
C VAL A 364 9.57 54.31 22.57
N VAL A 365 10.05 55.55 22.51
CA VAL A 365 9.36 56.82 22.69
C VAL A 365 8.34 57.08 21.57
N HIS A 366 7.17 57.62 21.96
CA HIS A 366 6.09 58.14 21.12
C HIS A 366 6.54 59.25 20.14
N PRO A 367 5.71 59.57 19.12
CA PRO A 367 4.81 60.70 19.34
C PRO A 367 3.35 60.47 18.92
N THR A 368 2.50 60.95 19.83
CA THR A 368 1.12 61.45 19.77
C THR A 368 0.54 61.90 18.41
N THR A 369 -0.73 61.55 18.19
CA THR A 369 -1.85 62.44 17.76
C THR A 369 -3.17 61.63 17.92
N HIS A 370 -3.99 61.89 18.96
CA HIS A 370 -5.22 62.70 18.94
C HIS A 370 -6.28 62.31 17.89
N LEU A 371 -7.38 61.64 18.29
CA LEU A 371 -8.78 62.17 18.35
C LEU A 371 -9.87 61.08 18.46
N GLY A 372 -10.85 61.31 19.36
CA GLY A 372 -12.24 60.80 19.39
C GLY A 372 -12.44 59.34 19.85
N LYS A 373 -12.97 58.96 21.02
CA LYS A 373 -14.10 59.41 21.87
C LYS A 373 -15.49 59.29 21.23
N LEU A 374 -16.16 58.16 21.52
CA LEU A 374 -17.61 57.87 21.55
C LEU A 374 -17.73 56.54 22.33
N GLU A 375 -18.08 56.51 23.63
CA GLU A 375 -19.44 56.47 24.21
C GLU A 375 -20.36 55.48 23.48
N ALA A 376 -20.72 54.31 24.03
CA ALA A 376 -21.57 54.00 25.20
C ALA A 376 -22.94 53.45 24.75
N PHE A 377 -23.16 52.14 24.91
CA PHE A 377 -24.44 51.39 24.96
C PHE A 377 -24.04 50.01 25.53
N ARG A 378 -24.40 49.51 26.72
CA ARG A 378 -25.58 49.51 27.60
C ARG A 378 -26.84 48.89 26.97
N GLY A 379 -27.26 47.75 27.57
CA GLY A 379 -28.53 47.05 27.40
C GLY A 379 -28.42 45.85 26.45
N ASP A 380 -28.96 44.67 26.71
CA ASP A 380 -29.88 44.23 27.76
C ASP A 380 -29.80 42.71 27.91
N ASP A 381 -30.16 42.28 29.11
CA ASP A 381 -30.40 40.91 29.53
C ASP A 381 -31.51 40.24 28.71
N TYR A 382 -31.28 39.00 28.29
CA TYR A 382 -32.35 38.06 27.95
C TYR A 382 -32.08 36.73 28.65
N ALA A 383 -32.69 36.59 29.82
CA ALA A 383 -32.97 35.30 30.44
C ALA A 383 -34.14 34.66 29.64
N PHE A 384 -33.90 33.49 29.07
CA PHE A 384 -34.94 32.63 28.50
C PHE A 384 -35.19 31.53 29.53
N ASP A 385 -36.33 31.65 30.23
CA ASP A 385 -36.97 30.56 30.96
C ASP A 385 -37.70 29.69 29.94
N ASP A 386 -37.19 28.49 29.69
CA ASP A 386 -37.92 27.43 28.97
C ASP A 386 -38.29 26.34 29.99
N ASP A 387 -39.44 26.54 30.65
CA ASP A 387 -40.21 25.49 31.29
C ASP A 387 -40.99 24.74 30.19
N GLU A 388 -40.46 23.63 29.69
CA GLU A 388 -41.24 22.68 28.87
C GLU A 388 -41.53 21.40 29.67
N GLU A 389 -42.71 21.45 30.29
CA GLU A 389 -43.48 20.36 30.88
C GLU A 389 -43.85 19.33 29.79
N PHE A 390 -43.26 18.14 29.83
CA PHE A 390 -43.68 17.01 28.98
C PHE A 390 -44.28 15.89 29.86
N ALA A 391 -45.61 15.95 30.00
CA ALA A 391 -46.44 14.80 30.35
C ALA A 391 -46.64 13.92 29.12
N GLY A 392 -46.47 12.61 29.25
CA GLY A 392 -46.61 11.68 28.12
C GLY A 392 -46.61 10.21 28.51
N ASP A 393 -47.77 9.77 28.97
CA ASP A 393 -48.42 8.47 28.72
C ASP A 393 -47.69 7.14 28.99
N ALA A 394 -48.19 6.54 30.08
CA ALA A 394 -48.65 5.17 30.19
C ALA A 394 -48.80 4.39 28.86
N ASN A 395 -48.05 3.28 28.77
CA ASN A 395 -48.45 2.15 27.94
C ASN A 395 -48.63 0.91 28.83
N GLN A 396 -49.90 0.58 29.04
CA GLN A 396 -50.36 -0.72 29.50
C GLN A 396 -49.89 -1.80 28.51
N THR A 397 -49.15 -2.79 29.01
CA THR A 397 -48.90 -4.03 28.27
C THR A 397 -49.85 -5.09 28.82
N LEU A 398 -50.83 -5.42 28.01
CA LEU A 398 -51.85 -6.44 28.22
C LEU A 398 -51.49 -7.59 27.27
N LEU A 399 -50.94 -8.70 27.79
CA LEU A 399 -50.88 -9.96 27.06
C LEU A 399 -51.16 -11.10 28.04
N ALA A 400 -52.38 -11.62 27.91
CA ALA A 400 -52.82 -12.86 28.47
C ALA A 400 -52.29 -14.04 27.64
N ALA A 401 -51.94 -15.10 28.36
CA ALA A 401 -52.20 -16.51 28.10
C ALA A 401 -52.04 -17.06 26.67
N ASP A 402 -51.08 -17.99 26.52
CA ASP A 402 -51.37 -19.30 25.95
C ASP A 402 -50.34 -20.34 26.43
N SER A 403 -50.83 -21.58 26.65
CA SER A 403 -50.10 -22.85 26.92
C SER A 403 -49.78 -23.24 28.37
N LEU A 404 -50.76 -23.86 29.06
CA LEU A 404 -50.73 -25.28 29.48
C LEU A 404 -52.06 -25.73 30.07
#